data_AF-A0A7S3GJ52-F1
#
_entry.id   AF-A0A7S3GJ52-F1
#
_cell.length_a   1.000
_cell.length_b   1.000
_cell.length_c   1.000
_cell.angle_alpha   90.00
_cell.angle_beta   90.00
_cell.angle_gamma   90.00
#
_symmetry.space_group_name_H-M   'P 1'
#
loop_
_entity.id
_entity.type
_entity.pdbx_description
1 polymer ?
#
loop_
_entity_poly.entity_id
_entity_poly.type
_entity_poly.pdbx_seq_one_letter_code
_entity_poly.pdbx_strand_id
1 'polypeptide(L)'
;MHLREGRNTIRFVAGEGKQVVGSIYKWSHHAKIVVSDIDGTITKSDVLGQVLPIVGKDWSHTGVTELYSKIEKNGYRFLYLTARAIGQAETTRTFLRKLSQEGIQLPDGPVLTSPDRMLASFTREVIMRRPQDFKIACLRNVKHVFPVDHNPFYAGFGNRMTDVIAYQSVGVPEGRILTINPSGEVTGQTNSFGKTSYSSLSSLVDVIFPELPRDERPPDEAFNAFNYWKVPVEDFGEIDF
;
A
#
# COMPACT_ATOMS: atom_id res chain seq x y z
N MET A 1 2.98 26.60 4.27
CA MET A 1 2.95 25.62 5.39
C MET A 1 4.38 25.15 5.61
N HIS A 2 5.00 25.43 6.77
CA HIS A 2 6.40 25.03 7.06
C HIS A 2 6.48 23.53 7.41
N LEU A 3 6.23 22.67 6.42
CA LEU A 3 6.17 21.22 6.61
C LEU A 3 7.56 20.60 6.75
N ARG A 4 7.72 19.72 7.73
CA ARG A 4 8.87 18.83 7.89
C ARG A 4 8.72 17.59 7.02
N GLU A 5 9.82 16.93 6.68
CA GLU A 5 9.77 15.66 5.95
C GLU A 5 9.00 14.61 6.77
N GLY A 6 8.19 13.79 6.09
CA GLY A 6 7.30 12.82 6.71
C GLY A 6 6.00 13.44 7.25
N ARG A 7 5.51 12.88 8.36
CA ARG A 7 4.21 13.23 8.94
C ARG A 7 4.23 14.57 9.66
N ASN A 8 3.21 15.38 9.40
CA ASN A 8 2.91 16.63 10.11
C ASN A 8 1.46 16.62 10.57
N THR A 9 1.17 17.28 11.69
CA THR A 9 -0.19 17.49 12.18
C THR A 9 -0.77 18.75 11.56
N ILE A 10 -1.97 18.65 10.99
CA ILE A 10 -2.74 19.79 10.49
C ILE A 10 -4.03 19.92 11.29
N ARG A 11 -4.46 21.16 11.55
CA ARG A 11 -5.69 21.47 12.29
C ARG A 11 -6.53 22.42 11.45
N PHE A 12 -7.76 22.01 11.18
CA PHE A 12 -8.78 22.84 10.56
C PHE A 12 -9.73 23.34 11.66
N VAL A 13 -10.06 24.63 11.62
CA VAL A 13 -10.99 25.25 12.56
C VAL A 13 -12.13 25.84 11.74
N ALA A 14 -13.34 25.35 11.98
CA ALA A 14 -14.56 25.90 11.41
C ALA A 14 -15.18 26.93 12.38
N GLY A 15 -16.16 27.70 11.89
CA GLY A 15 -16.94 28.62 12.73
C GLY A 15 -17.50 27.93 13.98
N GLU A 16 -17.69 28.71 15.05
CA GLU A 16 -18.06 28.22 16.40
C GLU A 16 -16.96 27.41 17.12
N GLY A 17 -15.70 27.47 16.65
CA GLY A 17 -14.58 26.84 17.33
C GLY A 17 -14.49 25.32 17.15
N LYS A 18 -15.28 24.73 16.24
CA LYS A 18 -15.21 23.30 15.91
C LYS A 18 -13.87 23.00 15.22
N GLN A 19 -13.16 21.99 15.69
CA GLN A 19 -11.84 21.65 15.19
C GLN A 19 -11.78 20.22 14.65
N VAL A 20 -11.08 20.03 13.55
CA VAL A 20 -10.72 18.73 12.99
C VAL A 20 -9.20 18.65 12.90
N VAL A 21 -8.61 17.62 13.49
CA VAL A 21 -7.16 17.36 13.42
C VAL A 21 -6.91 16.23 12.44
N GLY A 22 -5.97 16.45 11.54
CA GLY A 22 -5.55 15.49 10.53
C GLY A 22 -4.03 15.32 10.49
N SER A 23 -3.57 14.49 9.57
CA SER A 23 -2.16 14.34 9.24
C SER A 23 -1.94 14.71 7.78
N ILE A 24 -0.86 15.45 7.51
CA ILE A 24 -0.38 15.78 6.17
C ILE A 24 1.05 15.26 6.04
N TYR A 25 1.37 14.64 4.92
CA TYR A 25 2.66 14.03 4.68
C TYR A 25 3.42 14.83 3.62
N LYS A 26 4.69 15.13 3.90
CA LYS A 26 5.62 15.71 2.94
C LYS A 26 6.62 14.62 2.58
N TRP A 27 6.71 14.30 1.29
CA TRP A 27 7.69 13.37 0.75
C TRP A 27 8.46 14.02 -0.39
N SER A 28 9.73 13.61 -0.56
CA SER A 28 10.51 13.91 -1.75
C SER A 28 9.81 13.44 -3.03
N HIS A 29 10.00 14.16 -4.13
CA HIS A 29 9.48 13.75 -5.45
C HIS A 29 10.18 12.49 -6.00
N HIS A 30 11.32 12.09 -5.41
CA HIS A 30 12.01 10.83 -5.69
C HIS A 30 11.55 9.66 -4.80
N ALA A 31 10.56 9.88 -3.92
CA ALA A 31 10.13 8.85 -2.98
C ALA A 31 9.62 7.60 -3.70
N LYS A 32 10.04 6.43 -3.20
CA LYS A 32 9.57 5.13 -3.65
C LYS A 32 8.52 4.61 -2.68
N ILE A 33 7.29 4.50 -3.16
CA ILE A 33 6.11 4.16 -2.39
C ILE A 33 5.83 2.66 -2.49
N VAL A 34 5.71 2.02 -1.35
CA VAL A 34 5.10 0.71 -1.20
C VAL A 34 3.64 0.89 -0.82
N VAL A 35 2.75 0.38 -1.66
CA VAL A 35 1.30 0.37 -1.37
C VAL A 35 0.96 -0.91 -0.62
N SER A 36 0.18 -0.81 0.44
CA SER A 36 -0.35 -1.98 1.15
C SER A 36 -1.84 -1.84 1.35
N ASP A 37 -2.61 -2.85 0.94
CA ASP A 37 -3.95 -3.02 1.48
C ASP A 37 -3.87 -3.36 2.98
N ILE A 38 -4.95 -3.08 3.71
CA ILE A 38 -5.01 -3.36 5.15
C ILE A 38 -5.78 -4.65 5.40
N ASP A 39 -7.01 -4.71 4.90
CA ASP A 39 -7.95 -5.78 5.18
C ASP A 39 -7.56 -7.05 4.41
N GLY A 40 -7.28 -8.14 5.13
CA GLY A 40 -6.86 -9.41 4.51
C GLY A 40 -5.39 -9.43 4.04
N THR A 41 -4.68 -8.30 4.12
CA THR A 41 -3.25 -8.18 3.76
C THR A 41 -2.36 -7.97 4.98
N ILE A 42 -2.71 -7.01 5.84
CA ILE A 42 -2.10 -6.84 7.17
C ILE A 42 -2.88 -7.67 8.18
N THR A 43 -4.22 -7.61 8.13
CA THR A 43 -5.10 -8.48 8.93
C THR A 43 -5.34 -9.82 8.23
N LYS A 44 -5.58 -10.90 8.98
CA LYS A 44 -5.87 -12.24 8.42
C LYS A 44 -7.26 -12.39 7.80
N SER A 45 -8.17 -11.44 8.01
CA SER A 45 -9.53 -11.53 7.49
C SER A 45 -10.13 -10.15 7.17
N ASP A 46 -11.03 -10.17 6.19
CA ASP A 46 -11.80 -9.01 5.72
C ASP A 46 -13.01 -8.69 6.64
N VAL A 47 -13.47 -9.66 7.43
CA VAL A 47 -14.79 -9.65 8.09
C VAL A 47 -14.74 -9.16 9.54
N LEU A 48 -13.62 -9.36 10.24
CA LEU A 48 -13.48 -8.99 11.66
C LEU A 48 -13.08 -7.52 11.89
N GLY A 49 -12.77 -6.78 10.82
CA GLY A 49 -12.28 -5.39 10.90
C GLY A 49 -13.25 -4.37 11.50
N GLN A 50 -14.56 -4.66 11.49
CA GLN A 50 -15.60 -3.75 12.02
C GLN A 50 -16.00 -4.01 13.47
N VAL A 51 -15.60 -5.15 14.05
CA VAL A 51 -16.02 -5.55 15.41
C VAL A 51 -14.80 -5.77 16.29
N LEU A 52 -14.18 -4.65 16.72
CA LEU A 52 -13.18 -4.55 17.79
C LEU A 52 -11.89 -5.39 17.67
N PRO A 53 -10.73 -4.88 18.12
CA PRO A 53 -9.64 -5.75 18.51
C PRO A 53 -10.09 -6.49 19.75
N ILE A 54 -10.35 -7.80 19.64
CA ILE A 54 -10.40 -8.66 20.83
C ILE A 54 -9.03 -8.54 21.49
N VAL A 55 -9.00 -7.87 22.64
CA VAL A 55 -7.79 -7.62 23.43
C VAL A 55 -7.07 -8.95 23.66
N GLY A 56 -5.80 -9.02 23.26
CA GLY A 56 -4.94 -10.17 23.54
C GLY A 56 -4.77 -11.21 22.42
N LYS A 57 -5.38 -11.04 21.23
CA LYS A 57 -5.11 -11.91 20.07
C LYS A 57 -4.52 -11.12 18.91
N ASP A 58 -3.38 -11.57 18.37
CA ASP A 58 -2.79 -10.98 17.16
C ASP A 58 -3.60 -11.46 15.94
N TRP A 59 -4.33 -10.52 15.33
CA TRP A 59 -5.15 -10.74 14.14
C TRP A 59 -4.40 -10.43 12.85
N SER A 60 -3.13 -10.02 12.94
CA SER A 60 -2.29 -9.72 11.79
C SER A 60 -1.57 -10.95 11.26
N HIS A 61 -1.11 -10.86 10.01
CA HIS A 61 -0.18 -11.84 9.47
C HIS A 61 1.17 -11.76 10.19
N THR A 62 1.71 -12.91 10.56
CA THR A 62 2.99 -13.00 11.26
C THR A 62 4.13 -12.48 10.39
N GLY A 63 5.02 -11.66 10.96
CA GLY A 63 6.19 -11.10 10.28
C GLY A 63 5.92 -9.85 9.44
N VAL A 64 4.68 -9.36 9.38
CA VAL A 64 4.34 -8.16 8.59
C VAL A 64 5.05 -6.92 9.12
N THR A 65 5.14 -6.74 10.44
CA THR A 65 5.77 -5.54 11.01
C THR A 65 7.28 -5.56 10.81
N GLU A 66 7.91 -6.73 10.92
CA GLU A 66 9.34 -6.91 10.68
C GLU A 66 9.70 -6.60 9.22
N LEU A 67 8.98 -7.22 8.25
CA LEU A 67 9.20 -6.97 6.83
C LEU A 67 9.02 -5.49 6.50
N TYR A 68 7.90 -4.88 6.92
CA TYR A 68 7.61 -3.50 6.56
C TYR A 68 8.59 -2.52 7.21
N SER A 69 9.00 -2.76 8.46
CA SER A 69 10.03 -1.96 9.12
C SER A 69 11.38 -2.04 8.39
N LYS A 70 11.79 -3.22 7.91
CA LYS A 70 13.01 -3.36 7.10
C LYS A 70 12.91 -2.62 5.76
N ILE A 71 11.77 -2.71 5.08
CA ILE A 71 11.51 -1.95 3.84
C ILE A 71 11.61 -0.43 4.10
N GLU A 72 11.02 0.07 5.18
CA GLU A 72 11.12 1.50 5.53
C GLU A 72 12.57 1.92 5.83
N LYS A 73 13.33 1.08 6.55
CA LYS A 73 14.76 1.33 6.83
C LYS A 73 15.60 1.48 5.56
N ASN A 74 15.22 0.78 4.49
CA ASN A 74 15.86 0.91 3.18
C ASN A 74 15.42 2.15 2.39
N GLY A 75 14.60 3.04 2.98
CA GLY A 75 14.25 4.36 2.45
C GLY A 75 12.90 4.43 1.75
N TYR A 76 12.17 3.33 1.65
CA TYR A 76 10.84 3.29 1.02
C TYR A 76 9.77 3.87 1.95
N ARG A 77 8.71 4.42 1.35
CA ARG A 77 7.57 5.01 2.07
C ARG A 77 6.33 4.14 1.96
N PHE A 78 5.61 3.95 3.06
CA PHE A 78 4.37 3.19 3.04
C PHE A 78 3.15 4.08 2.79
N LEU A 79 2.28 3.63 1.90
CA LEU A 79 0.94 4.16 1.70
C LEU A 79 -0.07 3.04 1.91
N TYR A 80 -0.97 3.21 2.86
CA TYR A 80 -1.95 2.19 3.22
C TYR A 80 -3.30 2.48 2.56
N LEU A 81 -3.95 1.44 2.04
CA LEU A 81 -5.28 1.49 1.45
C LEU A 81 -6.26 0.64 2.26
N THR A 82 -7.51 1.08 2.35
CA THR A 82 -8.61 0.25 2.86
C THR A 82 -9.92 0.61 2.20
N ALA A 83 -10.77 -0.40 1.99
CA ALA A 83 -12.15 -0.20 1.54
C ALA A 83 -13.09 0.28 2.68
N ARG A 84 -12.60 0.40 3.91
CA ARG A 84 -13.36 0.98 5.03
C ARG A 84 -13.72 2.43 4.72
N ALA A 85 -14.90 2.85 5.18
CA ALA A 85 -15.39 4.21 4.99
C ALA A 85 -14.55 5.23 5.79
N ILE A 86 -14.49 6.47 5.31
CA ILE A 86 -13.76 7.58 5.94
C ILE A 86 -14.11 7.80 7.43
N GLY A 87 -15.34 7.52 7.84
CA GLY A 87 -15.75 7.57 9.26
C GLY A 87 -14.95 6.64 10.19
N GLN A 88 -14.29 5.61 9.64
CA GLN A 88 -13.46 4.65 10.38
C GLN A 88 -11.96 4.95 10.27
N ALA A 89 -11.57 6.08 9.65
CA ALA A 89 -10.18 6.37 9.35
C ALA A 89 -9.31 6.53 10.61
N GLU A 90 -9.83 7.13 11.69
CA GLU A 90 -9.06 7.29 12.93
C GLU A 90 -8.86 5.97 13.67
N THR A 91 -9.90 5.12 13.72
CA THR A 91 -9.79 3.76 14.27
C THR A 91 -8.75 2.95 13.50
N THR A 92 -8.77 3.03 12.17
CA THR A 92 -7.82 2.32 11.30
C THR A 92 -6.39 2.82 11.50
N ARG A 93 -6.16 4.14 11.52
CA ARG A 93 -4.83 4.72 11.84
C ARG A 93 -4.33 4.34 13.22
N THR A 94 -5.23 4.28 14.20
CA THR A 94 -4.87 3.90 15.57
C THR A 94 -4.52 2.41 15.66
N PHE A 95 -5.23 1.55 14.93
CA PHE A 95 -4.88 0.14 14.79
C PHE A 95 -3.46 -0.02 14.21
N LEU A 96 -3.16 0.60 13.06
CA LEU A 96 -1.85 0.47 12.42
C LEU A 96 -0.70 0.94 13.35
N ARG A 97 -0.88 2.08 14.03
CA ARG A 97 0.11 2.62 14.99
C ARG A 97 0.34 1.73 16.21
N LYS A 98 -0.67 0.98 16.63
CA LYS A 98 -0.60 0.12 17.82
C LYS A 98 -0.17 -1.31 17.48
N LEU A 99 -0.28 -1.72 16.22
CA LEU A 99 0.12 -3.06 15.80
C LEU A 99 1.64 -3.21 16.00
N SER A 100 2.02 -4.20 16.81
CA SER A 100 3.40 -4.52 17.12
C SER A 100 3.56 -6.04 17.21
N GLN A 101 4.59 -6.57 16.56
CA GLN A 101 5.02 -7.95 16.69
C GLN A 101 6.45 -7.91 17.22
N GLU A 102 6.69 -8.57 18.36
CA GLU A 102 8.02 -8.62 19.00
C GLU A 102 8.64 -7.23 19.26
N GLY A 103 7.79 -6.23 19.55
CA GLY A 103 8.23 -4.85 19.79
C GLY A 103 8.45 -4.02 18.52
N ILE A 104 8.33 -4.61 17.33
CA ILE A 104 8.47 -3.93 16.04
C ILE A 104 7.09 -3.48 15.55
N GLN A 105 6.94 -2.19 15.30
CA GLN A 105 5.73 -1.55 14.78
C GLN A 105 5.73 -1.43 13.26
N LEU A 106 4.56 -1.21 12.67
CA LEU A 106 4.44 -0.82 11.27
C LEU A 106 5.04 0.57 11.02
N PRO A 107 5.63 0.81 9.83
CA PRO A 107 6.02 2.14 9.35
C PRO A 107 4.85 3.14 9.37
N ASP A 108 5.13 4.40 9.69
CA ASP A 108 4.11 5.44 9.60
C ASP A 108 3.84 5.81 8.13
N GLY A 109 2.58 6.08 7.80
CA GLY A 109 2.19 6.39 6.42
C GLY A 109 0.75 6.88 6.32
N PRO A 110 0.40 7.60 5.24
CA PRO A 110 -0.96 7.99 4.95
C PRO A 110 -1.85 6.76 4.77
N VAL A 111 -3.09 6.87 5.25
CA VAL A 111 -4.14 5.86 5.07
C VAL A 111 -5.21 6.45 4.18
N LEU A 112 -5.38 5.90 2.98
CA LEU A 112 -6.47 6.27 2.08
C LEU A 112 -7.62 5.29 2.29
N THR A 113 -8.80 5.86 2.56
CA THR A 113 -10.03 5.11 2.79
C THR A 113 -10.95 5.24 1.59
N SER A 114 -11.86 4.29 1.42
CA SER A 114 -12.97 4.48 0.48
C SER A 114 -13.74 5.76 0.86
N PRO A 115 -14.14 6.59 -0.14
CA PRO A 115 -15.10 7.66 0.10
C PRO A 115 -16.37 7.07 0.71
N ASP A 116 -17.01 7.84 1.59
CA ASP A 116 -18.14 7.36 2.39
C ASP A 116 -19.26 6.81 1.51
N ARG A 117 -19.96 5.77 2.00
CA ARG A 117 -21.20 5.24 1.38
C ARG A 117 -22.36 6.24 1.47
N MET A 118 -22.15 7.38 2.14
CA MET A 118 -23.11 8.46 2.37
C MET A 118 -23.10 9.57 1.31
N LEU A 119 -22.16 9.59 0.36
CA LEU A 119 -22.17 10.56 -0.75
C LEU A 119 -23.18 10.16 -1.84
N ALA A 120 -23.86 11.16 -2.40
CA ALA A 120 -25.11 11.11 -3.19
C ALA A 120 -25.25 9.96 -4.21
N SER A 121 -26.51 9.57 -4.44
CA SER A 121 -27.03 8.40 -5.16
C SER A 121 -26.33 7.98 -6.46
N PHE A 122 -25.65 8.88 -7.17
CA PHE A 122 -24.95 8.57 -8.44
C PHE A 122 -23.60 7.86 -8.25
N THR A 123 -22.80 8.21 -7.24
CA THR A 123 -21.51 7.53 -6.96
C THR A 123 -21.68 6.13 -6.38
N ARG A 124 -22.84 5.88 -5.76
CA ARG A 124 -23.13 4.65 -5.04
C ARG A 124 -23.17 3.44 -5.96
N GLU A 125 -23.79 3.55 -7.14
CA GLU A 125 -23.98 2.40 -8.03
C GLU A 125 -22.69 1.98 -8.76
N VAL A 126 -21.88 2.94 -9.22
CA VAL A 126 -20.62 2.66 -9.93
C VAL A 126 -19.54 2.14 -8.96
N ILE A 127 -19.38 2.77 -7.79
CA ILE A 127 -18.40 2.37 -6.77
C ILE A 127 -18.79 1.01 -6.14
N MET A 128 -20.09 0.73 -5.96
CA MET A 128 -20.53 -0.58 -5.45
C MET A 128 -20.32 -1.72 -6.44
N ARG A 129 -20.38 -1.46 -7.76
CA ARG A 129 -20.22 -2.49 -8.79
C ARG A 129 -18.74 -2.82 -9.08
N ARG A 130 -17.81 -1.92 -8.76
CA ARG A 130 -16.37 -2.09 -9.04
C ARG A 130 -15.51 -1.53 -7.89
N PRO A 131 -15.32 -2.28 -6.79
CA PRO A 131 -14.50 -1.86 -5.66
C PRO A 131 -13.04 -1.54 -6.04
N GLN A 132 -12.50 -2.12 -7.11
CA GLN A 132 -11.20 -1.74 -7.66
C GLN A 132 -11.13 -0.29 -8.15
N ASP A 133 -12.24 0.28 -8.62
CA ASP A 133 -12.26 1.62 -9.23
C ASP A 133 -11.89 2.71 -8.22
N PHE A 134 -12.26 2.54 -6.94
CA PHE A 134 -11.84 3.51 -5.91
C PHE A 134 -10.33 3.41 -5.64
N LYS A 135 -9.77 2.19 -5.52
CA LYS A 135 -8.33 2.02 -5.26
C LYS A 135 -7.53 2.63 -6.42
N ILE A 136 -7.95 2.35 -7.65
CA ILE A 136 -7.39 2.94 -8.88
C ILE A 136 -7.47 4.47 -8.82
N ALA A 137 -8.64 5.04 -8.54
CA ALA A 137 -8.82 6.50 -8.49
C ALA A 137 -7.95 7.16 -7.41
N CYS A 138 -7.90 6.58 -6.20
CA CYS A 138 -7.05 7.06 -5.11
C CYS A 138 -5.57 7.03 -5.48
N LEU A 139 -5.09 5.91 -6.03
CA LEU A 139 -3.69 5.76 -6.42
C LEU A 139 -3.32 6.66 -7.61
N ARG A 140 -4.21 6.84 -8.58
CA ARG A 140 -4.02 7.82 -9.67
C ARG A 140 -3.90 9.24 -9.14
N ASN A 141 -4.74 9.63 -8.18
CA ASN A 141 -4.65 10.94 -7.56
C ASN A 141 -3.31 11.14 -6.84
N VAL A 142 -2.81 10.11 -6.14
CA VAL A 142 -1.46 10.17 -5.56
C VAL A 142 -0.41 10.32 -6.65
N LYS A 143 -0.45 9.52 -7.71
CA LYS A 143 0.49 9.60 -8.84
C LYS A 143 0.54 10.99 -9.46
N HIS A 144 -0.61 11.65 -9.62
CA HIS A 144 -0.71 13.00 -10.20
C HIS A 144 -0.08 14.11 -9.33
N VAL A 145 0.22 13.84 -8.05
CA VAL A 145 0.96 14.79 -7.19
C VAL A 145 2.47 14.71 -7.45
N PHE A 146 2.95 13.65 -8.10
CA PHE A 146 4.35 13.47 -8.49
C PHE A 146 4.62 13.98 -9.91
N PRO A 147 5.90 14.23 -10.29
CA PRO A 147 6.26 14.58 -11.66
C PRO A 147 5.76 13.55 -12.68
N VAL A 148 5.35 14.03 -13.86
CA VAL A 148 4.72 13.20 -14.90
C VAL A 148 5.66 12.10 -15.42
N ASP A 149 6.97 12.36 -15.43
CA ASP A 149 8.03 11.45 -15.86
C ASP A 149 8.48 10.48 -14.75
N HIS A 150 7.85 10.52 -13.57
CA HIS A 150 8.21 9.68 -12.44
C HIS A 150 7.01 8.86 -11.95
N ASN A 151 7.17 7.53 -11.92
CA ASN A 151 6.25 6.68 -11.17
C ASN A 151 6.78 6.48 -9.75
N PRO A 152 6.09 7.01 -8.72
CA PRO A 152 6.54 6.84 -7.35
C PRO A 152 6.27 5.42 -6.81
N PHE A 153 5.37 4.64 -7.43
CA PHE A 153 4.99 3.35 -6.89
C PHE A 153 6.00 2.25 -7.25
N TYR A 154 6.62 1.69 -6.21
CA TYR A 154 7.63 0.65 -6.33
C TYR A 154 7.04 -0.75 -6.25
N ALA A 155 6.21 -1.01 -5.23
CA ALA A 155 5.65 -2.34 -4.96
C ALA A 155 4.24 -2.24 -4.38
N GLY A 156 3.50 -3.33 -4.45
CA GLY A 156 2.14 -3.44 -3.92
C GLY A 156 1.93 -4.74 -3.13
N PHE A 157 1.37 -4.62 -1.93
CA PHE A 157 0.89 -5.75 -1.13
C PHE A 157 -0.64 -5.75 -1.11
N GLY A 158 -1.24 -6.89 -1.45
CA GLY A 158 -2.69 -7.07 -1.47
C GLY A 158 -3.10 -8.50 -1.14
N ASN A 159 -4.39 -8.77 -1.15
CA ASN A 159 -4.95 -10.11 -0.89
C ASN A 159 -5.96 -10.57 -1.96
N ARG A 160 -6.33 -9.68 -2.89
CA ARG A 160 -7.32 -9.96 -3.93
C ARG A 160 -6.77 -9.62 -5.31
N MET A 161 -7.32 -10.27 -6.34
CA MET A 161 -7.03 -9.94 -7.73
C MET A 161 -7.36 -8.47 -8.08
N THR A 162 -8.36 -7.89 -7.39
CA THR A 162 -8.69 -6.46 -7.52
C THR A 162 -7.55 -5.54 -7.10
N ASP A 163 -6.69 -5.97 -6.18
CA ASP A 163 -5.52 -5.19 -5.74
C ASP A 163 -4.44 -5.23 -6.81
N VAL A 164 -4.21 -6.41 -7.39
CA VAL A 164 -3.28 -6.61 -8.51
C VAL A 164 -3.65 -5.68 -9.67
N ILE A 165 -4.93 -5.71 -10.08
CA ILE A 165 -5.45 -4.83 -11.14
C ILE A 165 -5.25 -3.36 -10.76
N ALA A 166 -5.54 -2.97 -9.51
CA ALA A 166 -5.40 -1.60 -9.07
C ALA A 166 -3.94 -1.11 -9.12
N TYR A 167 -2.99 -1.93 -8.66
CA TYR A 167 -1.57 -1.59 -8.61
C TYR A 167 -0.94 -1.55 -10.01
N GLN A 168 -1.28 -2.51 -10.88
CA GLN A 168 -0.85 -2.50 -12.29
C GLN A 168 -1.36 -1.25 -13.02
N SER A 169 -2.60 -0.83 -12.76
CA SER A 169 -3.20 0.34 -13.44
C SER A 169 -2.49 1.67 -13.18
N VAL A 170 -1.68 1.74 -12.11
CA VAL A 170 -0.86 2.92 -11.78
C VAL A 170 0.63 2.71 -12.10
N GLY A 171 0.99 1.56 -12.66
CA GLY A 171 2.32 1.24 -13.17
C GLY A 171 3.24 0.53 -12.18
N VAL A 172 2.70 -0.09 -11.12
CA VAL A 172 3.52 -1.00 -10.30
C VAL A 172 3.93 -2.20 -11.16
N PRO A 173 5.23 -2.54 -11.27
CA PRO A 173 5.67 -3.71 -12.03
C PRO A 173 5.04 -4.98 -11.47
N GLU A 174 4.57 -5.86 -12.36
CA GLU A 174 3.89 -7.11 -11.97
C GLU A 174 4.72 -7.96 -11.00
N GLY A 175 6.03 -8.06 -11.25
CA GLY A 175 6.96 -8.76 -10.38
C GLY A 175 7.17 -8.15 -9.00
N ARG A 176 6.63 -6.97 -8.73
CA ARG A 176 6.66 -6.26 -7.44
C ARG A 176 5.29 -6.20 -6.77
N ILE A 177 4.31 -6.93 -7.30
CA ILE A 177 3.00 -7.11 -6.68
C ILE A 177 2.96 -8.46 -5.97
N LEU A 178 2.72 -8.40 -4.67
CA LEU A 178 2.68 -9.55 -3.77
C LEU A 178 1.26 -9.74 -3.23
N THR A 179 0.74 -10.95 -3.35
CA THR A 179 -0.59 -11.33 -2.86
C THR A 179 -0.46 -12.35 -1.73
N ILE A 180 -1.09 -12.04 -0.60
CA ILE A 180 -1.15 -12.92 0.57
C ILE A 180 -2.51 -13.60 0.67
N ASN A 181 -2.52 -14.88 1.05
CA ASN A 181 -3.74 -15.62 1.33
C ASN A 181 -4.01 -15.71 2.86
N PRO A 182 -5.21 -16.13 3.30
CA PRO A 182 -5.54 -16.21 4.72
C PRO A 182 -4.63 -17.12 5.57
N SER A 183 -3.96 -18.10 4.93
CA SER A 183 -2.99 -18.99 5.59
C SER A 183 -1.63 -18.30 5.83
N GLY A 184 -1.42 -17.11 5.28
CA GLY A 184 -0.16 -16.36 5.36
C GLY A 184 0.86 -16.72 4.29
N GLU A 185 0.46 -17.50 3.27
CA GLU A 185 1.30 -17.73 2.10
C GLU A 185 1.26 -16.49 1.20
N VAL A 186 2.43 -15.98 0.86
CA VAL A 186 2.64 -14.86 -0.06
C VAL A 186 3.10 -15.40 -1.41
N THR A 187 2.56 -14.84 -2.48
CA THR A 187 2.88 -15.19 -3.86
C THR A 187 3.15 -13.93 -4.67
N GLY A 188 4.15 -13.96 -5.55
CA GLY A 188 4.37 -12.91 -6.55
C GLY A 188 3.63 -13.24 -7.86
N GLN A 189 3.20 -12.23 -8.60
CA GLN A 189 2.46 -12.43 -9.85
C GLN A 189 3.31 -13.09 -10.95
N THR A 190 4.56 -12.65 -11.10
CA THR A 190 5.56 -13.41 -11.85
C THR A 190 6.17 -14.46 -10.92
N ASN A 191 6.13 -15.74 -11.26
CA ASN A 191 6.58 -16.93 -10.49
C ASN A 191 8.00 -16.89 -9.86
N SER A 192 8.69 -15.75 -9.89
CA SER A 192 10.07 -15.53 -9.42
C SER A 192 10.32 -15.85 -7.95
N PHE A 193 9.30 -15.91 -7.08
CA PHE A 193 9.48 -16.11 -5.64
C PHE A 193 8.91 -17.44 -5.10
N GLY A 194 8.18 -18.21 -5.92
CA GLY A 194 7.40 -19.34 -5.43
C GLY A 194 6.41 -18.94 -4.31
N LYS A 195 5.97 -19.92 -3.52
CA LYS A 195 5.21 -19.67 -2.30
C LYS A 195 6.16 -19.30 -1.17
N THR A 196 5.91 -18.17 -0.51
CA THR A 196 6.73 -17.64 0.59
C THR A 196 5.86 -17.12 1.73
N SER A 197 6.43 -16.41 2.70
CA SER A 197 5.72 -15.74 3.81
C SER A 197 6.34 -14.36 4.06
N TYR A 198 5.68 -13.49 4.85
CA TYR A 198 6.29 -12.22 5.23
C TYR A 198 7.62 -12.40 5.97
N SER A 199 7.72 -13.38 6.89
CA SER A 199 8.97 -13.69 7.60
C SER A 199 10.08 -14.17 6.65
N SER A 200 9.74 -14.99 5.66
CA SER A 200 10.71 -15.43 4.66
C SER A 200 11.16 -14.29 3.75
N LEU A 201 10.23 -13.43 3.30
CA LEU A 201 10.55 -12.23 2.52
C LEU A 201 11.39 -11.23 3.29
N SER A 202 11.20 -11.14 4.62
CA SER A 202 11.99 -10.29 5.52
C SER A 202 13.49 -10.65 5.50
N SER A 203 13.84 -11.90 5.17
CA SER A 203 15.23 -12.34 5.00
C SER A 203 15.83 -11.99 3.64
N LEU A 204 14.99 -11.68 2.64
CA LEU A 204 15.39 -11.31 1.28
C LEU A 204 15.15 -9.81 1.00
N VAL A 205 14.90 -9.02 2.04
CA VAL A 205 14.45 -7.63 1.90
C VAL A 205 15.45 -6.79 1.10
N ASP A 206 16.75 -6.94 1.32
CA ASP A 206 17.77 -6.12 0.62
C ASP A 206 17.93 -6.49 -0.85
N VAL A 207 17.49 -7.69 -1.25
CA VAL A 207 17.45 -8.12 -2.65
C VAL A 207 16.22 -7.52 -3.36
N ILE A 208 15.07 -7.49 -2.68
CA ILE A 208 13.79 -7.08 -3.27
C ILE A 208 13.59 -5.56 -3.17
N PHE A 209 14.04 -4.98 -2.07
CA PHE A 209 13.96 -3.57 -1.67
C PHE A 209 15.37 -3.08 -1.26
N PRO A 210 16.33 -2.98 -2.20
CA PRO A 210 17.67 -2.48 -1.89
C PRO A 210 17.63 -1.07 -1.28
N GLU A 211 18.61 -0.74 -0.43
CA GLU A 211 18.73 0.58 0.20
C GLU A 211 18.78 1.68 -0.88
N LEU A 212 17.89 2.67 -0.74
CA LEU A 212 17.82 3.80 -1.64
C LEU A 212 18.94 4.80 -1.33
N PRO A 213 19.58 5.39 -2.35
CA PRO A 213 20.55 6.45 -2.14
C PRO A 213 19.88 7.65 -1.46
N ARG A 214 20.57 8.26 -0.49
CA ARG A 214 19.98 9.30 0.37
C ARG A 214 19.72 10.63 -0.34
N ASP A 215 20.34 10.88 -1.51
CA ASP A 215 20.24 12.16 -2.23
C ASP A 215 20.44 12.08 -3.76
N GLU A 216 20.45 10.89 -4.37
CA GLU A 216 20.65 10.75 -5.82
C GLU A 216 19.37 10.34 -6.53
N ARG A 217 19.24 10.77 -7.80
CA ARG A 217 18.18 10.31 -8.71
C ARG A 217 18.28 8.77 -8.74
N PRO A 218 17.25 8.03 -8.26
CA PRO A 218 17.34 6.58 -8.20
C PRO A 218 17.59 6.04 -9.62
N PRO A 219 18.47 5.04 -9.79
CA PRO A 219 18.74 4.45 -11.10
C PRO A 219 17.45 3.95 -11.74
N ASP A 220 17.39 3.98 -13.08
CA ASP A 220 16.21 3.53 -13.83
C ASP A 220 15.86 2.08 -13.44
N GLU A 221 14.71 1.93 -12.79
CA GLU A 221 14.26 0.64 -12.28
C GLU A 221 13.92 -0.36 -13.39
N ALA A 222 13.74 0.09 -14.64
CA ALA A 222 13.63 -0.80 -15.79
C ALA A 222 14.89 -1.65 -15.98
N PHE A 223 16.05 -1.16 -15.52
CA PHE A 223 17.38 -1.77 -15.73
C PHE A 223 18.05 -2.25 -14.43
N ASN A 224 17.29 -2.82 -13.49
CA ASN A 224 17.88 -3.53 -12.34
C ASN A 224 17.91 -5.05 -12.57
N ALA A 225 18.79 -5.77 -11.86
CA ALA A 225 18.94 -7.24 -12.02
C ALA A 225 17.63 -8.03 -11.76
N PHE A 226 16.68 -7.44 -11.04
CA PHE A 226 15.38 -8.05 -10.77
C PHE A 226 14.39 -7.92 -11.94
N ASN A 227 14.46 -6.83 -12.71
CA ASN A 227 13.57 -6.53 -13.84
C ASN A 227 14.21 -6.89 -15.19
N TYR A 228 15.52 -6.71 -15.34
CA TYR A 228 16.23 -6.80 -16.63
C TYR A 228 16.22 -8.20 -17.25
N TRP A 229 16.24 -9.25 -16.44
CA TRP A 229 16.27 -10.64 -16.93
C TRP A 229 14.89 -11.26 -17.15
N LYS A 230 13.81 -10.49 -16.98
CA LYS A 230 12.46 -10.99 -17.23
C LYS A 230 12.19 -10.92 -18.73
N VAL A 231 12.15 -12.09 -19.37
CA VAL A 231 11.76 -12.24 -20.77
C VAL A 231 10.37 -11.62 -20.94
N PRO A 232 10.19 -10.63 -21.83
CA PRO A 232 8.86 -10.15 -22.19
C PRO A 232 8.03 -11.34 -22.66
N VAL A 233 6.83 -11.52 -22.12
CA VAL A 233 5.90 -12.49 -22.67
C VAL A 233 5.58 -12.01 -24.09
N GLU A 234 5.96 -12.80 -25.10
CA GLU A 234 5.54 -12.53 -26.47
C GLU A 234 4.02 -12.49 -26.50
N ASP A 235 3.49 -11.35 -26.92
CA ASP A 235 2.07 -11.17 -27.18
C ASP A 235 1.74 -12.07 -28.37
N PHE A 236 1.27 -13.29 -28.11
CA PHE A 236 0.70 -14.13 -29.15
C PHE A 236 -0.59 -13.44 -29.59
N GLY A 237 -0.45 -12.61 -30.63
CA GLY A 237 -1.55 -11.86 -31.22
C GLY A 237 -2.77 -12.71 -31.44
N GLU A 238 -3.93 -12.05 -31.37
CA GLU A 238 -5.25 -12.62 -31.60
C GLU A 238 -5.22 -13.67 -32.71
N ILE A 239 -5.51 -14.92 -32.33
CA ILE A 239 -5.80 -15.96 -33.30
C ILE A 239 -7.23 -15.71 -33.77
N ASP A 240 -7.36 -15.13 -34.97
CA ASP A 240 -8.62 -15.07 -35.70
C ASP A 240 -9.15 -16.50 -35.94
N PHE A 241 -10.30 -16.81 -35.34
CA PHE A 241 -11.23 -17.83 -35.81
C PHE A 241 -12.67 -17.31 -35.71
#